data_AF-A0A7C4KSP0-F1
#
_entry.id   AF-A0A7C4KSP0-F1
#
_cell.length_a   1.000
_cell.length_b   1.000
_cell.length_c   1.000
_cell.angle_alpha   90.00
_cell.angle_beta   90.00
_cell.angle_gamma   90.00
#
_symmetry.space_group_name_H-M   'P 1'
#
loop_
_entity.id
_entity.type
_entity.pdbx_description
1 polymer ?
#
loop_
_entity_poly.entity_id
_entity_poly.type
_entity_poly.pdbx_seq_one_letter_code
_entity_poly.pdbx_strand_id
1 'polypeptide(L)' 'MKIRAEKGSGAFSQTLPAGTYDVLISMPGFVTQRCKVTLSDGDVVILNIELEPQK' A
#
# COMPACT_ATOMS: atom_id res chain seq x y z
N MET A 1 -9.05 4.98 5.08
CA MET A 1 -9.69 4.48 3.85
C MET A 1 -9.20 3.06 3.58
N LYS A 2 -10.04 2.17 3.02
CA LYS A 2 -9.64 0.80 2.65
C LYS A 2 -9.83 0.61 1.15
N ILE A 3 -8.81 0.09 0.48
CA ILE A 3 -8.82 -0.24 -0.95
C ILE A 3 -8.53 -1.73 -1.08
N ARG A 4 -9.18 -2.40 -2.03
CA ARG A 4 -8.86 -3.79 -2.38
C ARG A 4 -7.91 -3.77 -3.57
N ALA A 5 -6.82 -4.50 -3.46
CA ALA A 5 -5.95 -4.77 -4.59
C ALA A 5 -6.67 -5.62 -5.64
N GLU A 6 -6.23 -5.52 -6.88
CA GLU A 6 -6.68 -6.36 -7.98
C GLU A 6 -6.33 -7.83 -7.71
N LYS A 7 -7.28 -8.71 -7.98
CA LYS A 7 -7.10 -10.15 -7.78
C LYS A 7 -6.10 -10.69 -8.81
N GLY A 8 -5.04 -11.35 -8.33
CA GLY A 8 -4.05 -12.02 -9.17
C GLY A 8 -2.77 -11.21 -9.39
N SER A 9 -2.87 -9.89 -9.55
CA SER A 9 -1.71 -9.00 -9.70
C SER A 9 -1.26 -8.37 -8.38
N GLY A 10 -2.18 -8.17 -7.43
CA GLY A 10 -1.91 -7.40 -6.21
C GLY A 10 -1.79 -5.89 -6.46
N ALA A 11 -2.09 -5.41 -7.67
CA ALA A 11 -2.00 -4.01 -8.02
C ALA A 11 -3.04 -3.15 -7.30
N PHE A 12 -2.66 -1.94 -6.91
CA PHE A 12 -3.55 -0.92 -6.36
C PHE A 12 -3.11 0.46 -6.85
N SER A 13 -4.05 1.40 -6.94
CA SER A 13 -3.76 2.78 -7.29
C SER A 13 -4.73 3.70 -6.56
N GLN A 14 -4.23 4.85 -6.10
CA GLN A 14 -5.04 5.86 -5.46
C GLN A 14 -4.44 7.26 -5.55
N THR A 15 -5.30 8.25 -5.74
CA THR A 15 -4.95 9.67 -5.62
C THR A 15 -5.32 10.17 -4.23
N LEU A 16 -4.36 10.75 -3.53
CA LEU A 16 -4.52 11.35 -2.21
C LEU A 16 -3.95 12.78 -2.23
N PRO A 17 -4.44 13.69 -1.38
CA PRO A 17 -3.80 14.99 -1.19
C PRO A 17 -2.34 14.86 -0.73
N ALA A 18 -1.55 15.92 -0.92
CA ALA A 18 -0.22 16.00 -0.34
C ALA A 18 -0.26 15.79 1.19
N GLY A 19 0.70 15.05 1.71
CA GLY A 19 0.75 14.67 3.12
C GLY A 19 1.57 13.41 3.37
N THR A 20 1.75 13.07 4.65
CA THR A 20 2.42 11.84 5.07
C THR A 20 1.39 10.82 5.54
N TYR A 21 1.51 9.60 5.04
CA TYR A 21 0.57 8.51 5.26
C TYR A 21 1.30 7.27 5.78
N ASP A 22 0.69 6.58 6.72
CA ASP A 22 1.04 5.19 7.05
C ASP A 22 0.14 4.26 6.24
N VAL A 23 0.72 3.62 5.23
CA VAL A 23 0.05 2.64 4.37
C VAL A 23 0.15 1.27 5.03
N LEU A 24 -1.01 0.66 5.29
CA LEU A 24 -1.11 -0.70 5.84
C LEU A 24 -1.56 -1.66 4.74
N ILE A 25 -0.71 -2.64 4.42
CA ILE A 25 -1.01 -3.69 3.45
C ILE A 25 -1.27 -4.99 4.22
N SER A 26 -2.43 -5.60 3.99
CA SER A 26 -2.84 -6.83 4.66
C SER A 26 -3.39 -7.83 3.67
N MET A 27 -3.04 -9.11 3.86
CA MET A 27 -3.57 -10.24 3.10
C MET A 27 -3.72 -11.44 4.04
N PRO A 28 -4.83 -12.19 3.99
CA PRO A 28 -4.98 -13.39 4.81
C PRO A 28 -3.82 -14.38 4.58
N GLY A 29 -3.23 -14.88 5.67
CA GLY A 29 -2.06 -15.76 5.65
C GLY A 29 -0.71 -15.04 5.60
N PHE A 30 -0.70 -13.70 5.64
CA PHE A 30 0.50 -12.87 5.58
C PHE A 30 0.53 -11.86 6.73
N VAL A 31 1.73 -11.48 7.14
CA VAL A 31 1.97 -10.42 8.11
C VAL A 31 1.54 -9.08 7.51
N THR A 32 0.80 -8.28 8.29
CA THR A 32 0.44 -6.92 7.86
C THR A 32 1.68 -6.04 7.87
N GLN A 33 2.00 -5.44 6.72
CA GLN A 33 3.14 -4.55 6.58
C GLN A 33 2.70 -3.08 6.67
N ARG A 34 3.58 -2.26 7.23
CA ARG A 34 3.38 -0.81 7.38
C ARG A 34 4.48 -0.05 6.66
N CYS A 35 4.10 0.78 5.69
CA CYS A 35 5.01 1.64 4.95
C CYS A 35 4.62 3.10 5.15
N LYS A 36 5.60 3.93 5.52
CA LYS A 36 5.41 5.37 5.60
C LYS A 36 5.71 6.00 4.24
N VAL A 37 4.77 6.80 3.75
CA VAL A 37 4.83 7.45 2.43
C VAL A 37 4.58 8.93 2.61
N THR A 38 5.41 9.76 2.00
CA THR A 38 5.19 11.21 1.93
C THR A 38 4.90 11.57 0.48
N LEU A 39 3.79 12.26 0.25
CA LEU A 39 3.35 12.76 -1.06
C LEU A 39 3.42 14.28 -1.08
N SER A 40 4.04 14.85 -2.10
CA SER A 40 3.95 16.26 -2.47
C SER A 40 2.91 16.42 -3.58
N ASP A 41 2.54 17.68 -3.89
CA ASP A 41 1.57 17.93 -4.96
C ASP A 41 2.14 17.52 -6.32
N GLY A 42 1.37 16.72 -7.08
CA GLY A 42 1.79 16.13 -8.34
C GLY A 42 2.71 14.90 -8.24
N ASP A 43 3.07 14.45 -7.03
CA ASP A 43 3.92 13.27 -6.86
C ASP A 43 3.20 11.98 -7.25
N VAL A 44 3.96 11.07 -7.87
CA VAL A 44 3.58 9.68 -8.07
C VAL A 44 4.58 8.79 -7.35
N VAL A 45 4.12 8.08 -6.32
CA VAL A 45 4.93 7.11 -5.58
C VAL A 45 4.50 5.70 -5.93
N ILE A 46 5.46 4.86 -6.30
CA ILE A 46 5.25 3.44 -6.60
C ILE A 46 5.75 2.61 -5.41
N LEU A 47 4.88 1.74 -4.89
CA LEU A 47 5.18 0.86 -3.76
C LEU A 47 5.08 -0.60 -4.22
N ASN A 48 6.23 -1.25 -4.41
CA ASN A 48 6.32 -2.68 -4.63
C ASN A 48 6.73 -3.34 -3.31
N ILE A 49 5.86 -4.18 -2.77
CA ILE A 49 6.00 -4.75 -1.43
C ILE A 49 5.79 -6.25 -1.51
N GLU A 50 6.82 -7.01 -1.15
CA GLU A 50 6.72 -8.46 -0.99
C GLU A 50 6.17 -8.77 0.40
N LEU A 51 5.05 -9.50 0.45
CA LEU A 51 4.43 -9.87 1.73
C LEU A 51 5.11 -11.07 2.36
N GLU A 52 5.32 -10.99 3.68
CA GLU A 52 5.87 -12.08 4.46
C GLU A 52 4.75 -13.01 4.95
N PRO A 53 4.83 -14.33 4.75
CA PRO A 53 3.86 -15.27 5.28
C PRO A 53 3.77 -15.19 6.80
N GLN A 54 2.56 -15.29 7.33
CA GLN A 54 2.34 -15.48 8.75
C GLN A 54 2.69 -16.94 9.10
N LYS A 55 3.66 -17.13 10.00
CA LYS A 55 4.05 -18.45 10.50
C LYS A 55 2.90 -19.15 11.22
#